data_AF-A0A552E6W8-F1
#
_entry.id   AF-A0A552E6W8-F1
#
_cell.length_a   1.000
_cell.length_b   1.000
_cell.length_c   1.000
_cell.angle_alpha   90.00
_cell.angle_beta   90.00
_cell.angle_gamma   90.00
#
_symmetry.space_group_name_H-M   'P 1'
#
loop_
_entity.id
_entity.type
_entity.pdbx_description
1 polymer ?
#
loop_
_entity_poly.entity_id
_entity_poly.type
_entity_poly.pdbx_seq_one_letter_code
_entity_poly.pdbx_strand_id
1 'polypeptide(L)'
;MFKRLAEQHRQLVKDLVMDLQALAIALENQGYLVSCYTCGGQMNSASFMVGLGETHLIRFLVSDYGITWTEMRDDRELMKLEGAEAISQLQELANLIKYQIPPAEFIDKKPSSVLQRLETV
;
A
#
# COMPACT_ATOMS: atom_id res chain seq x y z
N MET A 1 8.01 -17.24 24.92
CA MET A 1 7.81 -15.82 24.53
C MET A 1 8.04 -15.58 23.04
N PHE A 2 9.24 -15.83 22.50
CA PHE A 2 9.56 -15.54 21.09
C PHE A 2 8.67 -16.25 20.06
N LYS A 3 8.29 -17.52 20.30
CA LYS A 3 7.35 -18.25 19.44
C LYS A 3 5.97 -17.58 19.35
N ARG A 4 5.50 -16.98 20.45
CA ARG A 4 4.24 -16.23 20.48
C ARG A 4 4.34 -14.96 19.62
N LEU A 5 5.45 -14.23 19.74
CA LEU A 5 5.69 -13.04 18.90
C LEU A 5 5.74 -13.40 17.40
N ALA A 6 6.39 -14.51 17.05
CA ALA A 6 6.43 -15.00 15.67
C ALA A 6 5.03 -15.39 15.15
N GLU A 7 4.18 -16.01 15.98
CA GLU A 7 2.80 -16.32 15.60
C GLU A 7 1.94 -15.06 15.44
N GLN A 8 2.11 -14.07 16.34
CA GLN A 8 1.43 -12.78 16.21
C GLN A 8 1.83 -12.06 14.93
N HIS A 9 3.12 -12.11 14.56
CA HIS A 9 3.58 -11.56 13.28
C HIS A 9 2.95 -12.28 12.08
N ARG A 10 2.85 -13.62 12.11
CA ARG A 10 2.16 -14.38 11.06
C ARG A 10 0.68 -14.00 10.94
N GLN A 11 0.00 -13.76 12.07
CA GLN A 11 -1.39 -13.32 12.04
C GLN A 11 -1.50 -11.90 11.45
N LEU A 12 -0.63 -10.98 11.86
CA LEU A 12 -0.55 -9.63 11.27
C LEU A 12 -0.35 -9.68 9.76
N VAL A 13 0.54 -10.55 9.27
CA VAL A 13 0.77 -10.74 7.83
C VAL A 13 -0.50 -11.18 7.11
N LYS A 14 -1.26 -12.14 7.66
CA LYS A 14 -2.53 -12.58 7.08
C LYS A 14 -3.56 -11.47 7.04
N ASP A 15 -3.68 -10.71 8.13
CA ASP A 15 -4.61 -9.58 8.22
C ASP A 15 -4.26 -8.52 7.18
N LEU A 16 -2.97 -8.16 7.05
CA LEU A 16 -2.49 -7.27 5.99
C LEU A 16 -2.77 -7.79 4.58
N VAL A 17 -2.60 -9.09 4.32
CA VAL A 17 -2.92 -9.66 3.01
C VAL A 17 -4.40 -9.48 2.67
N MET A 18 -5.30 -9.70 3.64
CA MET A 18 -6.74 -9.49 3.47
C MET A 18 -7.08 -8.01 3.25
N ASP A 19 -6.47 -7.12 4.03
CA ASP A 19 -6.65 -5.67 3.88
C ASP A 19 -6.17 -5.17 2.51
N LEU A 20 -5.04 -5.67 2.00
CA LEU A 20 -4.52 -5.33 0.67
C LEU A 20 -5.47 -5.76 -0.46
N GLN A 21 -6.10 -6.94 -0.32
CA GLN A 21 -7.09 -7.40 -1.29
C GLN A 21 -8.32 -6.49 -1.30
N ALA A 22 -8.84 -6.13 -0.11
CA ALA A 22 -9.97 -5.21 0.01
C ALA A 22 -9.62 -3.82 -0.54
N LEU A 23 -8.43 -3.31 -0.20
CA LEU A 23 -7.93 -2.03 -0.67
C LEU A 23 -7.80 -2.00 -2.20
N ALA A 24 -7.32 -3.09 -2.80
CA ALA A 24 -7.18 -3.19 -4.25
C ALA A 24 -8.52 -3.07 -4.97
N ILE A 25 -9.54 -3.79 -4.49
CA ILE A 25 -10.91 -3.72 -5.03
C ILE A 25 -11.46 -2.30 -4.89
N ALA A 26 -11.28 -1.67 -3.72
CA ALA A 26 -11.79 -0.34 -3.46
C ALA A 26 -11.16 0.75 -4.35
N LEU A 27 -9.83 0.69 -4.55
CA LEU A 27 -9.10 1.60 -5.43
C LEU A 27 -9.46 1.36 -6.91
N GLU A 28 -9.55 0.11 -7.36
CA GLU A 28 -9.96 -0.23 -8.72
C GLU A 28 -11.35 0.31 -9.05
N ASN A 29 -12.30 0.20 -8.11
CA ASN A 29 -13.63 0.79 -8.24
C ASN A 29 -13.64 2.33 -8.35
N GLN A 30 -12.57 3.00 -7.92
CA GLN A 30 -12.38 4.45 -8.08
C GLN A 30 -11.55 4.83 -9.32
N GLY A 31 -11.18 3.85 -10.15
CA GLY A 31 -10.46 4.07 -11.41
C GLY A 31 -8.94 4.06 -11.29
N TYR A 32 -8.39 3.63 -10.16
CA TYR A 32 -6.94 3.42 -10.03
C TYR A 32 -6.51 2.14 -10.76
N LEU A 33 -5.33 2.17 -11.39
CA LEU A 33 -4.70 0.96 -11.91
C LEU A 33 -4.04 0.21 -10.76
N VAL A 34 -4.59 -0.93 -10.36
CA VAL A 34 -4.14 -1.71 -9.19
C VAL A 34 -3.92 -3.17 -9.55
N SER A 35 -2.97 -3.81 -8.88
CA SER A 35 -2.86 -5.26 -8.85
C SER A 35 -2.49 -5.73 -7.45
N CYS A 36 -3.02 -6.88 -7.05
CA CYS A 36 -2.70 -7.51 -5.77
C CYS A 36 -2.57 -9.02 -5.96
N TYR A 37 -1.35 -9.53 -5.85
CA TYR A 37 -1.05 -10.94 -6.00
C TYR A 37 -0.69 -11.54 -4.64
N THR A 38 -1.28 -12.69 -4.31
CA THR A 38 -0.88 -13.47 -3.14
C THR A 38 0.02 -14.61 -3.57
N CYS A 39 1.03 -14.93 -2.76
CA CYS A 39 1.93 -16.06 -3.01
C CYS A 39 1.92 -17.02 -1.81
N GLY A 40 1.85 -18.32 -2.10
CA GLY A 40 1.68 -19.38 -1.12
C GLY A 40 0.23 -19.48 -0.64
N GLY A 41 -0.38 -20.66 -0.77
CA GLY A 41 -1.82 -20.91 -0.56
C GLY A 41 -2.39 -20.67 0.86
N GLN A 42 -1.65 -19.98 1.74
CA GLN A 42 -2.04 -19.68 3.12
C GLN A 42 -2.06 -18.17 3.46
N MET A 43 -2.13 -17.28 2.46
CA MET A 43 -2.09 -15.81 2.68
C MET A 43 -0.84 -15.38 3.48
N ASN A 44 0.29 -16.03 3.21
CA ASN A 44 1.54 -15.76 3.91
C ASN A 44 2.35 -14.63 3.28
N SER A 45 1.96 -14.18 2.09
CA SER A 45 2.57 -13.03 1.44
C SER A 45 1.67 -12.41 0.39
N ALA A 46 1.88 -11.13 0.12
CA ALA A 46 1.29 -10.43 -1.01
C ALA A 46 2.23 -9.38 -1.61
N SER A 47 2.04 -9.14 -2.90
CA SER A 47 2.55 -7.97 -3.62
C SER A 47 1.37 -7.16 -4.12
N PHE A 48 1.23 -5.97 -3.56
CA PHE A 48 0.23 -4.98 -3.93
C PHE A 48 0.93 -3.86 -4.70
N MET A 49 0.34 -3.42 -5.80
CA MET A 49 0.87 -2.36 -6.65
C MET A 49 -0.24 -1.45 -7.12
N VAL A 50 -0.04 -0.13 -7.01
CA VAL A 50 -0.99 0.89 -7.49
C VAL A 50 -0.28 1.98 -8.27
N GLY A 51 -0.82 2.33 -9.44
CA GLY A 51 -0.42 3.50 -10.20
C GLY A 51 -1.13 4.76 -9.71
N LEU A 52 -0.38 5.83 -9.47
CA LEU A 52 -0.86 7.16 -9.07
C LEU A 52 -0.68 8.20 -10.19
N GLY A 53 -0.66 7.78 -11.45
CA GLY A 53 -0.33 8.63 -12.60
C GLY A 53 0.48 7.85 -13.62
N GLU A 54 0.95 8.52 -14.68
CA GLU A 54 1.53 7.82 -15.83
C GLU A 54 2.77 6.99 -15.48
N THR A 55 3.65 7.49 -14.60
CA THR A 55 4.90 6.80 -14.26
C THR A 55 5.11 6.62 -12.77
N HIS A 56 4.18 7.10 -11.92
CA HIS A 56 4.27 6.99 -10.47
C HIS A 56 3.59 5.71 -9.98
N LEU A 57 4.38 4.82 -9.38
CA LEU A 57 3.96 3.49 -8.96
C LEU A 57 4.33 3.28 -7.48
N ILE A 58 3.38 2.79 -6.71
CA ILE A 58 3.64 2.28 -5.36
C ILE A 58 3.64 0.76 -5.41
N ARG A 59 4.59 0.16 -4.72
CA ARG A 59 4.61 -1.27 -4.42
C ARG A 59 4.63 -1.47 -2.90
N PHE A 60 3.71 -2.26 -2.40
CA PHE A 60 3.71 -2.76 -1.03
C PHE A 60 3.92 -4.28 -1.04
N LEU A 61 4.92 -4.75 -0.31
CA LEU A 61 5.21 -6.17 -0.12
C LEU A 61 5.04 -6.53 1.35
N VAL A 62 4.38 -7.65 1.60
CA VAL A 62 4.22 -8.22 2.94
C VAL A 62 4.52 -9.71 2.88
N SER A 63 5.29 -10.19 3.84
CA SER A 63 5.56 -11.61 4.09
C SER A 63 6.00 -11.82 5.54
N ASP A 64 6.19 -13.07 5.93
CA ASP A 64 6.84 -13.41 7.20
C ASP A 64 8.30 -12.96 7.31
N TYR A 65 8.96 -12.65 6.17
CA TYR A 65 10.33 -12.12 6.12
C TYR A 65 10.42 -10.59 6.21
N GLY A 66 9.33 -9.87 5.95
CA GLY A 66 9.35 -8.42 5.99
C GLY A 66 8.15 -7.74 5.36
N ILE A 67 8.04 -6.45 5.67
CA ILE A 67 7.02 -5.53 5.19
C ILE A 67 7.74 -4.34 4.57
N THR A 68 7.46 -4.02 3.32
CA THR A 68 8.13 -2.92 2.61
C THR A 68 7.17 -2.12 1.75
N TRP A 69 7.38 -0.81 1.72
CA TRP A 69 6.77 0.13 0.80
C TRP A 69 7.84 0.69 -0.12
N THR A 70 7.60 0.72 -1.42
CA THR A 70 8.50 1.29 -2.42
C THR A 70 7.72 2.21 -3.34
N GLU A 71 8.17 3.47 -3.44
CA GLU A 71 7.70 4.43 -4.44
C GLU A 71 8.68 4.44 -5.61
N MET A 72 8.14 4.33 -6.82
CA MET A 72 8.89 4.38 -8.07
C MET A 72 8.31 5.46 -8.99
N ARG A 73 9.18 6.20 -9.68
CA ARG A 73 8.80 7.08 -10.78
C ARG A 73 9.79 6.94 -11.91
N ASP A 74 9.31 6.78 -13.15
CA ASP A 74 10.15 6.57 -14.33
C ASP A 74 11.19 5.44 -14.12
N ASP A 75 10.74 4.33 -13.52
CA ASP A 75 11.56 3.17 -13.11
C ASP A 75 12.67 3.45 -12.08
N ARG A 76 12.66 4.64 -11.45
CA ARG A 76 13.59 4.99 -10.36
C ARG A 76 12.91 4.85 -9.02
N GLU A 77 13.55 4.13 -8.10
CA GLU A 77 13.15 4.12 -6.69
C GLU A 77 13.35 5.50 -6.08
N LEU A 78 12.26 6.12 -5.62
CA LEU A 78 12.27 7.42 -4.95
C LEU A 78 12.40 7.27 -3.44
N MET A 79 11.79 6.21 -2.90
CA MET A 79 11.73 5.96 -1.46
C MET A 79 11.45 4.49 -1.21
N LYS A 80 12.09 3.96 -0.18
CA LYS A 80 11.78 2.65 0.39
C LYS A 80 11.63 2.79 1.90
N LEU A 81 10.52 2.29 2.43
CA LEU A 81 10.22 2.23 3.86
C LEU A 81 9.99 0.78 4.27
N GLU A 82 10.25 0.46 5.52
CA GLU A 82 10.15 -0.91 6.04
C GLU A 82 9.36 -0.94 7.36
N GLY A 83 8.72 -2.07 7.64
CA GLY A 83 8.01 -2.30 8.89
C GLY A 83 6.87 -1.30 9.14
N ALA A 84 6.89 -0.65 10.31
CA ALA A 84 5.80 0.23 10.74
C ALA A 84 5.60 1.45 9.83
N GLU A 85 6.68 2.04 9.30
CA GLU A 85 6.57 3.20 8.40
C GLU A 85 5.90 2.83 7.07
N ALA A 86 6.17 1.63 6.56
CA ALA A 86 5.48 1.11 5.38
C ALA A 86 3.97 0.96 5.64
N ILE A 87 3.59 0.42 6.80
CA ILE A 87 2.17 0.28 7.18
C ILE A 87 1.51 1.65 7.30
N SER A 88 2.19 2.64 7.87
CA SER A 88 1.66 4.02 7.96
C SER A 88 1.37 4.61 6.58
N GLN A 89 2.23 4.40 5.57
CA GLN A 89 1.94 4.86 4.21
C GLN A 89 0.76 4.14 3.56
N LEU A 90 0.51 2.87 3.92
CA LEU A 90 -0.68 2.16 3.45
C LEU A 90 -1.97 2.81 3.96
N GLN A 91 -1.96 3.35 5.18
CA GLN A 91 -3.09 4.10 5.72
C GLN A 91 -3.32 5.41 4.95
N GLU A 92 -2.26 6.12 4.57
CA GLU A 92 -2.37 7.32 3.71
C GLU A 92 -2.97 6.96 2.34
N LEU A 93 -2.57 5.83 1.76
CA LEU A 93 -3.18 5.36 0.52
C LEU A 93 -4.67 5.02 0.69
N ALA A 94 -5.05 4.38 1.79
CA ALA A 94 -6.45 4.09 2.10
C ALA A 94 -7.30 5.36 2.30
N ASN A 95 -6.69 6.45 2.80
CA ASN A 95 -7.36 7.74 2.93
C ASN A 95 -7.79 8.31 1.56
N LEU A 96 -7.11 7.96 0.46
CA LEU A 96 -7.53 8.40 -0.89
C LEU A 96 -8.96 7.96 -1.20
N ILE A 97 -9.30 6.72 -0.84
CA ILE A 97 -10.66 6.19 -1.00
C ILE A 97 -11.64 6.96 -0.13
N LYS A 98 -11.26 7.18 1.14
CA LYS A 98 -12.10 7.85 2.13
C LYS A 98 -12.49 9.27 1.68
N TYR A 99 -11.55 9.99 1.07
CA TYR A 99 -11.77 11.36 0.59
C TYR A 99 -12.14 11.43 -0.90
N GLN A 100 -12.36 10.29 -1.55
CA GLN A 100 -12.78 10.18 -2.96
C GLN A 100 -11.85 10.95 -3.92
N ILE A 101 -10.55 10.91 -3.67
CA ILE A 101 -9.57 11.61 -4.48
C ILE A 101 -9.38 10.80 -5.77
N PRO A 102 -9.51 11.40 -6.97
CA PRO A 102 -9.33 10.69 -8.22
C PRO A 102 -7.83 10.54 -8.57
N PRO A 103 -7.46 9.54 -9.39
CA PRO A 103 -6.07 9.31 -9.82
C PRO A 103 -5.42 10.53 -10.50
N ALA A 104 -6.21 11.36 -11.19
CA ALA A 104 -5.73 12.53 -11.92
C ALA A 104 -5.09 13.62 -11.02
N GLU A 105 -5.36 13.63 -9.72
CA GLU A 105 -4.79 14.62 -8.79
C GLU A 105 -3.33 14.33 -8.42
N PHE A 106 -2.81 13.16 -8.80
CA PHE A 106 -1.49 12.68 -8.41
C PHE A 106 -0.38 12.89 -9.44
N ILE A 107 -0.65 13.61 -10.53
CA ILE A 107 0.39 14.04 -11.47
C ILE A 107 1.43 14.84 -10.66
N ASP A 108 2.60 14.23 -10.50
CA ASP A 108 3.77 14.69 -9.75
C ASP A 108 3.70 14.76 -8.22
N LYS A 109 2.60 14.38 -7.56
CA LYS A 109 2.44 14.51 -6.09
C LYS A 109 2.49 13.17 -5.34
N LYS A 110 2.88 13.23 -4.07
CA LYS A 110 2.78 12.09 -3.13
C LYS A 110 1.37 12.04 -2.51
N PRO A 111 0.84 10.85 -2.13
CA PRO A 111 -0.40 10.70 -1.37
C PRO A 111 -0.54 11.67 -0.20
N SER A 112 0.51 11.72 0.63
CA SER A 112 0.57 12.55 1.83
C SER A 112 0.42 14.05 1.56
N SER A 113 0.97 14.56 0.46
CA SER A 113 0.87 15.99 0.15
C SER A 113 -0.49 16.40 -0.39
N VAL A 114 -1.23 15.47 -1.01
CA VAL A 114 -2.61 15.73 -1.45
C VAL A 114 -3.55 15.75 -0.24
N LEU A 115 -3.39 14.81 0.69
CA LEU A 115 -4.19 14.74 1.90
C LEU A 115 -4.02 15.96 2.82
N GLN A 116 -2.79 16.45 3.00
CA GLN A 116 -2.53 17.66 3.78
C GLN A 116 -3.29 18.91 3.28
N ARG A 117 -3.58 19.00 1.98
CA ARG A 117 -4.35 20.13 1.42
C ARG A 117 -5.83 20.07 1.78
N LEU A 118 -6.38 18.89 2.02
CA LEU A 118 -7.79 18.71 2.38
C LEU A 118 -8.07 19.05 3.85
N GLU A 119 -7.05 19.01 4.71
CA GLU A 119 -7.16 19.38 6.14
C GLU A 119 -7.03 20.90 6.39
N THR A 120 -6.76 21.70 5.34
CA THR A 120 -6.57 23.16 5.45
C THR A 120 -7.81 23.97 5.01
N VAL A 121 -8.96 23.31 4.84
CA VAL A 121 -10.25 23.94 4.49
C VAL A 121 -11.26 23.66 5.59
#